data_AF-A0A9N9T945-F1
#
_entry.id   AF-A0A9N9T945-F1
#
_cell.length_a   1.000
_cell.length_b   1.000
_cell.length_c   1.000
_cell.angle_alpha   90.00
_cell.angle_beta   90.00
_cell.angle_gamma   90.00
#
_symmetry.space_group_name_H-M   'P 1'
#
loop_
_entity.id
_entity.type
_entity.pdbx_description
1 polymer ?
#
loop_
_entity_poly.entity_id
_entity_poly.type
_entity_poly.pdbx_seq_one_letter_code
_entity_poly.pdbx_strand_id
1 'polypeptide(L)' 'MATIAKECGNMFQLLQVHSAKTSEGLVICLPRRQAAAYMKDMEKQEDYQAWIIGIVGKGNRTARNIDKPRVIEVPAK' A
#
# COMPACT_ATOMS: atom_id res chain seq x y z
N MET A 1 -9.20 -10.19 -1.92
CA MET A 1 -8.96 -9.84 -3.36
C MET A 1 -7.73 -10.55 -3.95
N ALA A 2 -6.66 -10.76 -3.18
CA ALA A 2 -5.46 -11.44 -3.68
C ALA A 2 -5.72 -12.85 -4.23
N THR A 3 -6.58 -13.64 -3.57
CA THR A 3 -6.99 -14.97 -4.06
C THR A 3 -7.68 -14.88 -5.43
N ILE A 4 -8.67 -13.99 -5.58
CA ILE A 4 -9.39 -13.79 -6.85
C ILE A 4 -8.42 -13.41 -7.97
N ALA A 5 -7.48 -12.50 -7.70
CA ALA A 5 -6.49 -12.10 -8.71
C ALA A 5 -5.59 -13.26 -9.17
N LYS A 6 -5.30 -14.23 -8.29
CA LYS A 6 -4.57 -15.46 -8.65
C LYS A 6 -5.44 -16.40 -9.48
N GLU A 7 -6.67 -16.65 -9.04
CA GLU A 7 -7.61 -17.54 -9.75
C GLU A 7 -7.96 -17.00 -11.15
N CYS A 8 -8.02 -15.68 -11.31
CA CYS A 8 -8.24 -15.04 -12.62
C CYS A 8 -6.96 -14.96 -13.48
N GLY A 9 -5.94 -15.78 -13.21
CA GLY A 9 -4.75 -15.88 -14.06
C GLY A 9 -4.00 -14.55 -14.24
N ASN A 10 -3.94 -13.73 -13.19
CA ASN A 10 -3.30 -12.41 -13.22
C ASN A 10 -3.97 -11.35 -14.12
N MET A 11 -5.22 -11.55 -14.54
CA MET A 11 -5.98 -10.59 -15.36
C MET A 11 -5.94 -9.15 -14.83
N PHE A 12 -5.99 -8.99 -13.50
CA PHE A 12 -6.02 -7.68 -12.84
C PHE A 12 -4.65 -7.09 -12.52
N GLN A 13 -3.56 -7.86 -12.69
CA GLN A 13 -2.19 -7.47 -12.32
C GLN A 13 -2.03 -6.94 -10.88
N LEU A 14 -2.90 -7.40 -9.96
CA LEU A 14 -2.96 -6.90 -8.59
C LEU A 14 -1.68 -7.18 -7.81
N LEU A 15 -1.14 -8.40 -7.94
CA LEU A 15 0.08 -8.81 -7.22
C LEU A 15 1.35 -8.17 -7.77
N GLN A 16 1.31 -7.63 -8.99
CA GLN A 16 2.37 -6.80 -9.56
C GLN A 16 2.20 -5.31 -9.22
N VAL A 17 1.13 -4.94 -8.52
CA VAL A 17 0.79 -3.55 -8.12
C VAL A 17 0.53 -2.65 -9.34
N HIS A 18 0.06 -3.22 -10.46
CA HIS A 18 -0.28 -2.48 -11.68
C HIS A 18 -1.78 -2.42 -11.96
N SER A 19 -2.61 -2.95 -11.05
CA SER A 19 -4.06 -2.85 -11.17
C SER A 19 -4.50 -1.40 -11.19
N ALA A 20 -5.45 -1.07 -12.06
CA ALA A 20 -6.07 0.26 -12.09
C ALA A 20 -6.80 0.53 -10.76
N LYS A 21 -6.72 1.77 -10.29
CA LYS A 21 -7.35 2.19 -9.04
C LYS A 21 -8.16 3.46 -9.28
N THR A 22 -9.31 3.54 -8.62
CA THR A 22 -10.26 4.66 -8.73
C THR A 22 -10.49 5.22 -7.33
N SER A 23 -10.41 6.55 -7.18
CA SER A 23 -10.54 7.23 -5.88
C SER A 23 -9.65 6.62 -4.79
N GLU A 24 -8.38 6.36 -5.13
CA GLU A 24 -7.45 5.71 -4.23
C GLU A 24 -6.98 6.62 -3.08
N GLY A 25 -6.37 6.01 -2.07
CA GLY A 25 -5.70 6.73 -0.99
C GLY A 25 -4.40 7.40 -1.44
N LEU A 26 -3.79 8.15 -0.51
CA LEU A 26 -2.54 8.87 -0.76
C LEU A 26 -1.31 8.02 -0.46
N VAL A 27 -0.26 8.17 -1.26
CA VAL A 27 1.09 7.65 -0.96
C VAL A 27 1.97 8.83 -0.52
N ILE A 28 2.27 8.88 0.78
CA ILE A 28 2.96 10.03 1.41
C ILE A 28 4.34 9.60 1.91
N CYS A 29 5.37 10.40 1.58
CA CYS A 29 6.70 10.24 2.16
C CYS A 29 6.78 11.02 3.48
N LEU A 30 7.03 10.31 4.59
CA LEU A 30 7.15 10.90 5.93
C LEU A 30 8.47 10.52 6.61
N PRO A 31 9.02 11.37 7.50
CA PRO A 31 10.08 10.96 8.40
C PRO A 31 9.66 9.73 9.22
N ARG A 32 10.55 8.73 9.33
CA ARG A 32 10.28 7.44 9.99
C ARG A 32 9.65 7.59 11.38
N ARG A 33 10.11 8.58 12.15
CA ARG A 33 9.65 8.85 13.53
C ARG A 33 8.25 9.46 13.58
N GLN A 34 7.82 10.16 12.52
CA GLN A 34 6.52 10.83 12.46
C GLN A 34 5.43 9.95 11.85
N ALA A 35 5.80 8.96 11.03
CA ALA A 35 4.85 8.08 10.35
C ALA A 35 3.87 7.40 11.33
N ALA A 36 4.33 6.91 12.48
CA ALA A 36 3.48 6.26 13.47
C ALA A 36 2.45 7.22 14.10
N ALA A 37 2.84 8.47 14.37
CA ALA A 37 1.94 9.48 14.90
C ALA A 37 0.87 9.86 13.86
N TYR A 38 1.29 10.11 12.62
CA TYR A 38 0.39 10.43 11.51
C TYR A 38 -0.69 9.35 11.30
N MET A 39 -0.29 8.07 11.30
CA MET A 39 -1.25 6.96 11.15
C MET A 39 -2.27 6.90 12.30
N LYS A 40 -1.83 7.17 13.54
CA LYS A 40 -2.72 7.20 14.72
C LYS A 40 -3.69 8.37 14.67
N ASP A 41 -3.25 9.52 14.19
CA ASP A 41 -4.11 10.70 14.04
C ASP A 41 -5.13 10.48 12.92
N MET A 42 -4.73 9.87 11.79
CA MET A 42 -5.62 9.47 10.69
C MET A 42 -6.72 8.51 11.13
N GLU A 43 -6.36 7.48 11.90
CA GLU A 43 -7.34 6.53 12.46
C GLU A 43 -8.31 7.22 13.43
N LYS A 44 -7.84 8.23 14.18
CA LYS A 44 -8.69 8.99 15.11
C LYS A 44 -9.63 9.97 14.40
N GLN A 45 -9.16 10.65 13.35
CA GLN A 45 -9.90 11.73 12.70
C GLN A 45 -10.88 11.21 11.65
N GLU A 46 -10.43 10.28 10.81
CA GLU A 46 -11.19 9.80 9.66
C GLU A 46 -11.71 8.38 9.86
N ASP A 47 -11.36 7.74 10.99
CA ASP A 47 -11.73 6.36 11.27
C ASP A 47 -11.17 5.41 10.18
N TYR A 48 -10.01 5.72 9.60
CA TYR A 48 -9.36 4.84 8.60
C TYR A 48 -7.94 4.51 9.01
N GLN A 49 -7.61 3.22 9.00
CA GLN A 49 -6.26 2.74 9.22
C GLN A 49 -5.36 3.06 8.02
N ALA A 50 -4.13 3.47 8.30
CA ALA A 50 -3.08 3.67 7.30
C ALA A 50 -1.94 2.65 7.48
N TRP A 51 -1.15 2.44 6.42
CA TRP A 51 -0.05 1.45 6.41
C TRP A 51 1.26 2.03 5.91
N ILE A 52 2.36 1.64 6.55
CA ILE A 52 3.70 1.81 5.99
C ILE A 52 3.95 0.67 5.00
N ILE A 53 3.98 0.99 3.70
CA ILE A 53 4.12 0.00 2.62
C ILE A 53 5.53 -0.06 2.00
N GLY A 54 6.46 0.78 2.44
CA GLY A 54 7.81 0.82 1.90
C GLY A 54 8.74 1.81 2.59
N ILE A 55 9.95 1.94 2.05
CA ILE A 55 10.98 2.89 2.49
C ILE A 55 11.56 3.63 1.28
N VAL A 56 11.98 4.88 1.49
CA VAL A 56 12.74 5.65 0.51
C VAL A 56 14.22 5.50 0.82
N GLY A 57 14.98 5.00 -0.15
CA GLY A 57 16.44 4.87 -0.08
C GLY A 57 17.16 5.77 -1.08
N LYS A 58 18.49 5.89 -0.95
CA LYS A 58 19.32 6.53 -1.97
C LYS A 58 19.19 5.76 -3.28
N GLY A 59 18.97 6.47 -4.40
CA GLY A 59 18.79 5.84 -5.70
C GLY A 59 18.57 6.84 -6.83
N ASN A 60 18.13 6.34 -7.98
CA ASN A 60 18.08 7.08 -9.25
C ASN A 60 16.67 7.62 -9.56
N ARG A 61 15.93 8.08 -8.53
CA ARG A 61 14.55 8.57 -8.66
C ARG A 61 13.58 7.55 -9.29
N THR A 62 13.76 6.28 -8.98
CA THR A 62 12.90 5.17 -9.44
C THR A 62 12.13 4.56 -8.27
N ALA A 63 10.90 4.13 -8.52
CA ALA A 63 10.16 3.24 -7.61
C ALA A 63 10.29 1.80 -8.10
N ARG A 64 10.35 0.84 -7.18
CA ARG A 64 10.32 -0.58 -7.52
C ARG A 64 9.54 -1.36 -6.47
N ASN A 65 8.84 -2.39 -6.92
CA ASN A 65 8.30 -3.41 -6.04
C ASN A 65 9.39 -4.42 -5.69
N ILE A 66 9.25 -5.10 -4.55
CA ILE A 66 10.07 -6.26 -4.21
C ILE A 66 9.48 -7.51 -4.87
N ASP A 67 10.32 -8.50 -5.18
CA ASP A 67 9.92 -9.69 -5.95
C ASP A 67 8.80 -10.50 -5.28
N LYS A 68 8.80 -10.54 -3.94
CA LYS A 68 7.81 -11.25 -3.13
C LYS A 68 7.19 -10.30 -2.11
N PRO A 69 6.24 -9.44 -2.54
CA PRO A 69 5.61 -8.50 -1.64
C PRO A 69 4.78 -9.26 -0.59
N ARG A 70 4.83 -8.79 0.67
CA ARG A 70 3.92 -9.26 1.70
C ARG A 70 2.53 -8.69 1.44
N VAL A 71 1.55 -9.55 1.27
CA VAL A 71 0.14 -9.15 1.18
C VAL A 71 -0.41 -8.92 2.59
N ILE A 72 -1.04 -7.77 2.80
CA ILE A 72 -1.82 -7.47 4.01
C ILE A 72 -3.28 -7.64 3.60
N GLU A 73 -3.97 -8.63 4.16
CA GLU A 73 -5.41 -8.77 3.99
C GLU A 73 -6.11 -7.73 4.87
N VAL A 74 -6.95 -6.90 4.25
CA VAL A 74 -7.70 -5.85 4.93
C VAL A 74 -9.17 -6.27 4.92
N PRO A 75 -9.79 -6.50 6.10
CA PRO A 75 -11.20 -6.85 6.16
C PRO A 75 -12.06 -5.67 5.74
N ALA A 76 -13.29 -5.96 5.30
CA ALA A 76 -14.29 -4.92 5.14
C ALA A 76 -14.56 -4.26 6.49
N LYS A 77 -14.78 -2.96 6.46
CA LYS A 77 -15.14 -2.18 7.64
C LYS A 77 -16.63 -2.25 7.90
#